data_AF-A0A2D1CPY0-F1
#
_entry.id   AF-A0A2D1CPY0-F1
#
_cell.length_a   1.000
_cell.length_b   1.000
_cell.length_c   1.000
_cell.angle_alpha   90.00
_cell.angle_beta   90.00
_cell.angle_gamma   90.00
#
_symmetry.space_group_name_H-M   'P 1'
#
loop_
_entity.id
_entity.type
_entity.pdbx_description
1 polymer ?
#
loop_
_entity_poly.entity_id
_entity_poly.type
_entity_poly.pdbx_seq_one_letter_code
_entity_poly.pdbx_strand_id
1 'polypeptide(L)'
;MLIYLFFFIFFMGVFSFIFSYKHLLNMLLSLEFIVLSLFFFLFFYLNFFNFEQYFSMFFLVFSVCEGVLGLSILVSMIRSHGNDYFLNFSFLQC
;
A
#
# COMPACT_ATOMS: atom_id res chain seq x y z
N MET A 1 20.21 14.11 5.00
CA MET A 1 19.34 13.96 6.20
C MET A 1 17.92 13.56 5.81
N LEU A 2 17.24 14.30 4.91
CA LEU A 2 15.89 13.96 4.44
C LEU A 2 15.74 12.55 3.83
N ILE A 3 16.72 12.08 3.05
CA ILE A 3 16.70 10.73 2.47
C ILE A 3 16.62 9.63 3.55
N TYR A 4 17.36 9.78 4.65
CA TYR A 4 17.30 8.82 5.76
C TYR A 4 15.94 8.81 6.47
N LEU A 5 15.26 9.97 6.56
CA LEU A 5 13.90 10.05 7.10
C LEU A 5 12.91 9.31 6.19
N PHE A 6 13.00 9.45 4.87
CA PHE A 6 12.12 8.71 3.95
C PHE A 6 12.32 7.20 4.03
N PHE A 7 13.57 6.74 4.09
CA PHE A 7 13.84 5.32 4.33
C PHE A 7 13.26 4.84 5.65
N PHE A 8 13.37 5.62 6.73
CA PHE A 8 12.80 5.28 8.01
C PHE A 8 11.26 5.16 7.96
N ILE A 9 10.59 6.12 7.31
CA ILE A 9 9.12 6.10 7.14
C ILE A 9 8.70 4.87 6.31
N PHE A 10 9.42 4.57 5.24
CA PHE A 10 9.16 3.39 4.42
C PHE A 10 9.30 2.10 5.23
N PHE A 11 10.40 1.93 5.99
CA PHE A 11 10.58 0.76 6.85
C PHE A 11 9.49 0.63 7.91
N MET A 12 9.06 1.75 8.52
CA MET A 12 7.94 1.73 9.47
C MET A 12 6.63 1.30 8.81
N GLY A 13 6.38 1.70 7.56
CA GLY A 13 5.25 1.20 6.77
C GLY A 13 5.32 -0.30 6.47
N VAL A 14 6.51 -0.80 6.14
CA VAL A 14 6.70 -2.25 5.93
C VAL A 14 6.50 -3.02 7.23
N PHE A 15 7.01 -2.52 8.36
CA PHE A 15 6.76 -3.14 9.66
C PHE A 15 5.27 -3.16 10.02
N SER A 16 4.55 -2.05 9.79
CA SER A 16 3.10 -2.00 10.06
C SER A 16 2.31 -2.96 9.17
N PHE A 17 2.70 -3.13 7.91
CA PHE A 17 2.13 -4.14 7.02
C PHE A 17 2.39 -5.56 7.52
N ILE A 18 3.61 -5.85 7.98
CA ILE A 18 3.91 -7.15 8.58
C ILE A 18 3.00 -7.35 9.79
N PHE A 19 2.90 -6.42 10.75
CA PHE A 19 2.13 -6.66 11.99
C PHE A 19 0.59 -6.70 11.86
N SER A 20 0.01 -6.30 10.73
CA SER A 20 -1.44 -6.07 10.59
C SER A 20 -2.23 -7.27 10.01
N TYR A 21 -1.80 -8.51 10.27
CA TYR A 21 -2.34 -9.74 9.66
C TYR A 21 -3.83 -10.05 9.88
N LYS A 22 -4.49 -9.45 10.88
CA LYS A 22 -5.83 -9.93 11.31
C LYS A 22 -6.97 -9.46 10.42
N HIS A 23 -6.96 -8.19 10.02
CA HIS A 23 -8.03 -7.58 9.24
C HIS A 23 -7.47 -7.09 7.91
N LEU A 24 -8.05 -7.54 6.81
CA LEU A 24 -7.58 -7.21 5.47
C LEU A 24 -7.66 -5.70 5.17
N LEU A 25 -8.62 -5.00 5.76
CA LEU A 25 -8.72 -3.54 5.68
C LEU A 25 -7.48 -2.83 6.28
N ASN A 26 -6.92 -3.35 7.37
CA ASN A 26 -5.72 -2.77 8.00
C ASN A 26 -4.46 -3.04 7.16
N MET A 27 -4.44 -4.16 6.42
CA MET A 27 -3.40 -4.47 5.43
C MET A 27 -3.47 -3.51 4.23
N LEU A 28 -4.67 -3.17 3.75
CA LEU A 28 -4.85 -2.20 2.66
C LEU A 28 -4.39 -0.79 3.06
N LEU A 29 -4.75 -0.34 4.26
CA LEU A 29 -4.32 0.95 4.79
C LEU A 29 -2.80 1.05 4.97
N SER A 30 -2.15 -0.02 5.44
CA SER A 30 -0.69 -0.04 5.55
C SER A 30 0.00 -0.06 4.17
N LEU A 31 -0.62 -0.68 3.16
CA LEU A 31 -0.17 -0.61 1.76
C LEU A 31 -0.26 0.82 1.20
N GLU A 32 -1.37 1.52 1.41
CA GLU A 32 -1.50 2.93 1.01
C GLU A 32 -0.45 3.82 1.67
N PHE A 33 -0.13 3.57 2.95
CA PHE A 33 0.94 4.29 3.64
C PHE A 33 2.32 4.07 3.01
N ILE A 34 2.63 2.83 2.58
CA ILE A 34 3.87 2.52 1.86
C ILE A 34 3.93 3.26 0.52
N VAL A 35 2.85 3.23 -0.26
CA VAL A 35 2.75 3.94 -1.55
C VAL A 35 2.98 5.44 -1.39
N LEU A 36 2.36 6.06 -0.37
CA LEU A 36 2.56 7.49 -0.11
C LEU A 36 4.01 7.81 0.26
N SER A 37 4.66 6.97 1.07
CA SER A 37 6.07 7.16 1.41
C SER A 37 6.99 7.08 0.17
N LEU A 38 6.68 6.17 -0.76
CA LEU A 38 7.38 6.05 -2.04
C LEU A 38 7.12 7.26 -2.96
N PHE A 39 5.88 7.76 -3.00
CA PHE A 39 5.54 8.96 -3.76
C PHE A 39 6.33 10.18 -3.28
N PHE A 40 6.43 10.40 -1.97
CA PHE A 40 7.25 11.49 -1.42
C PHE A 40 8.72 11.35 -1.80
N PHE A 41 9.28 10.15 -1.74
CA PHE A 41 10.66 9.91 -2.14
C PHE A 41 10.87 10.21 -3.65
N LEU A 42 9.96 9.72 -4.49
CA LEU A 42 9.99 9.94 -5.94
C LEU A 42 9.87 11.43 -6.29
N PHE A 43 8.96 12.16 -5.63
CA PHE A 43 8.76 13.58 -5.87
C PHE A 43 10.03 14.39 -5.54
N PHE A 44 10.67 14.11 -4.41
CA PHE A 44 11.96 14.74 -4.07
C PHE A 44 13.04 14.39 -5.08
N TYR A 45 13.14 13.13 -5.51
CA TYR A 45 14.10 12.71 -6.53
C TYR A 45 13.91 13.45 -7.85
N LEU A 46 12.68 13.52 -8.37
CA LEU A 46 12.35 14.19 -9.63
C LEU A 46 12.59 15.71 -9.58
N ASN A 47 12.42 16.34 -8.42
CA ASN A 47 12.75 17.77 -8.26
C ASN A 47 14.25 18.04 -8.43
N PHE A 48 15.13 17.07 -8.15
CA PHE A 48 16.56 17.19 -8.47
C PHE A 48 16.86 16.97 -9.95
N PHE A 49 16.00 16.21 -10.66
CA PHE A 49 16.11 15.93 -12.10
C PHE A 49 15.20 16.86 -12.90
N ASN A 50 15.56 18.15 -12.97
CA ASN A 50 14.96 19.16 -13.84
C ASN A 50 13.42 19.30 -13.77
N PHE A 51 12.79 18.93 -12.64
CA PHE A 51 11.33 19.07 -12.42
C PHE A 51 10.45 18.30 -13.41
N GLU A 52 10.86 17.10 -13.83
CA GLU A 52 10.04 16.19 -14.63
C GLU A 52 8.93 15.52 -13.79
N GLN A 53 8.00 16.32 -13.27
CA GLN A 53 6.94 15.89 -12.35
C GLN A 53 5.84 15.05 -13.03
N TYR A 54 5.80 14.98 -14.36
CA TYR A 54 4.81 14.16 -15.09
C TYR A 54 4.87 12.68 -14.71
N PHE A 55 6.06 12.16 -14.42
CA PHE A 55 6.22 10.76 -13.98
C PHE A 55 5.51 10.48 -12.64
N SER A 56 5.46 11.47 -11.75
CA SER A 56 4.78 11.34 -10.45
C SER A 56 3.27 11.18 -10.60
N MET A 57 2.67 11.77 -11.64
CA MET A 57 1.24 11.61 -11.93
C MET A 57 0.93 10.21 -12.44
N PHE A 58 1.77 9.65 -13.30
CA PHE A 58 1.62 8.26 -13.75
C PHE A 58 1.72 7.28 -12.58
N PHE A 59 2.68 7.48 -11.68
CA PHE A 59 2.83 6.65 -10.48
C PHE A 59 1.56 6.65 -9.62
N LEU A 60 0.96 7.83 -9.39
CA LEU A 60 -0.28 7.94 -8.61
C LEU A 60 -1.44 7.18 -9.27
N VAL A 61 -1.61 7.26 -10.59
CA VAL A 61 -2.69 6.55 -11.30
C VAL A 61 -2.57 5.04 -11.08
N PHE A 62 -1.37 4.46 -11.27
CA PHE A 62 -1.16 3.03 -11.03
C PHE A 62 -1.43 2.64 -9.58
N SER A 63 -1.01 3.49 -8.63
CA SER A 63 -1.23 3.20 -7.21
C SER A 63 -2.70 3.18 -6.80
N VAL A 64 -3.53 4.06 -7.37
CA VAL A 64 -4.98 4.06 -7.12
C VAL A 64 -5.63 2.83 -7.74
N CYS A 65 -5.17 2.38 -8.90
CA CYS A 65 -5.66 1.15 -9.52
C CYS A 65 -5.41 -0.09 -8.64
N GLU A 66 -4.23 -0.21 -8.03
CA GLU A 66 -3.96 -1.29 -7.07
C GLU A 66 -4.87 -1.21 -5.83
N GLY A 67 -5.12 0.00 -5.31
CA GLY A 67 -6.06 0.22 -4.21
C GLY A 67 -7.49 -0.21 -4.55
N VAL A 68 -8.00 0.13 -5.74
CA VAL A 68 -9.33 -0.28 -6.21
C VAL A 68 -9.44 -1.80 -6.36
N LEU A 69 -8.40 -2.44 -6.91
CA LEU A 69 -8.35 -3.91 -7.00
C LEU A 69 -8.38 -4.54 -5.60
N GLY A 70 -7.59 -4.03 -4.65
CA GLY A 70 -7.57 -4.49 -3.26
C GLY A 70 -8.94 -4.38 -2.57
N LEU A 71 -9.62 -3.25 -2.75
CA LEU A 71 -10.97 -3.03 -2.21
C LEU A 71 -12.01 -3.95 -2.86
N SER A 72 -11.92 -4.21 -4.17
CA SER A 72 -12.84 -5.11 -4.86
C SER A 72 -12.76 -6.54 -4.32
N ILE A 73 -11.55 -6.99 -3.98
CA ILE A 73 -11.31 -8.30 -3.35
C ILE A 73 -11.92 -8.30 -1.94
N LEU A 74 -11.73 -7.23 -1.16
CA LEU A 74 -12.35 -7.08 0.17
C LEU A 74 -13.87 -7.23 0.11
N VAL A 75 -14.53 -6.54 -0.81
CA VAL A 75 -16.00 -6.67 -1.00
C VAL A 75 -16.40 -8.10 -1.37
N SER A 76 -15.61 -8.79 -2.19
CA SER A 76 -15.89 -10.19 -2.55
C SER A 76 -15.80 -11.14 -1.35
N MET A 77 -14.84 -10.93 -0.45
CA MET A 77 -14.68 -11.74 0.77
C MET A 77 -15.80 -11.51 1.79
N ILE A 78 -16.25 -10.26 1.95
CA ILE A 78 -17.40 -9.95 2.80
C ILE A 78 -18.64 -10.70 2.29
N ARG A 79 -18.84 -10.75 0.96
CA ARG A 79 -20.00 -11.44 0.37
C ARG A 79 -19.92 -12.97 0.48
N SER A 80 -18.73 -13.57 0.42
CA SER A 80 -18.57 -15.04 0.45
C SER A 80 -18.42 -15.61 1.87
N HIS A 81 -17.63 -14.96 2.73
CA HIS A 81 -17.27 -15.47 4.05
C HIS A 81 -17.86 -14.66 5.21
N GLY A 82 -18.55 -13.55 4.92
CA GLY A 82 -19.26 -12.73 5.91
C GLY A 82 -18.35 -11.98 6.90
N ASN A 83 -17.02 -12.04 6.74
CA ASN A 83 -16.07 -11.49 7.69
C ASN A 83 -14.74 -11.12 7.04
N ASP A 84 -14.09 -10.05 7.54
CA ASP A 84 -12.84 -9.48 7.00
C ASP A 84 -11.55 -10.16 7.50
N TYR A 85 -11.69 -11.30 8.17
CA TYR A 85 -10.56 -12.02 8.78
C TYR A 85 -9.85 -12.91 7.76
N PHE A 86 -8.54 -12.69 7.62
CA PHE A 86 -7.64 -13.52 6.81
C PHE A 86 -7.60 -15.00 7.26
N LEU A 87 -7.90 -15.27 8.52
CA LEU A 87 -7.82 -16.62 9.13
C LEU A 87 -8.88 -17.61 8.59
N ASN A 88 -9.92 -17.14 7.91
CA ASN A 88 -10.96 -18.02 7.34
C ASN A 88 -10.54 -18.67 6.01
N PHE A 89 -9.36 -18.37 5.48
CA PHE A 89 -8.81 -19.00 4.26
C PHE A 89 -8.21 -20.40 4.47
N SER A 90 -8.54 -21.07 5.57
CA SER A 90 -8.12 -22.46 5.83
C SER A 90 -8.63 -23.47 4.79
N PHE A 91 -9.59 -23.10 3.94
CA PHE A 91 -10.04 -23.92 2.81
C PHE A 91 -8.96 -24.16 1.74
N LEU A 92 -7.95 -23.30 1.61
CA LEU A 92 -6.85 -23.45 0.65
C LEU A 92 -5.74 -24.40 1.12
N GLN A 93 -5.85 -24.92 2.35
CA GLN A 93 -4.83 -25.77 2.97
C GLN A 93 -5.06 -27.28 2.73
N CYS A 94 -5.98 -27.64 1.83
CA CYS A 94 -6.17 -29.01 1.33
C CYS A 94 -5.39 -29.25 0.03
#